data_AF-A0A2A9P6F4-F1
#
_entry.id   AF-A0A2A9P6F4-F1
#
_cell.length_a   1.000
_cell.length_b   1.000
_cell.length_c   1.000
_cell.angle_alpha   90.00
_cell.angle_beta   90.00
_cell.angle_gamma   90.00
#
_symmetry.space_group_name_H-M   'P 1'
#
loop_
_entity.id
_entity.type
_entity.pdbx_description
1 polymer ?
#
loop_
_entity_poly.entity_id
_entity_poly.type
_entity_poly.pdbx_seq_one_letter_code
_entity_poly.pdbx_strand_id
1 'polypeptide(L)'
;MSAENASRAPSLEKELPSGAPAGAGAGPIHRHHHHDYSHMSPAFSGANAGALQPGLWKPYEHRKLANPAPLGLSAFALTTFVLSAINMHARGVSQPNIVVSIAFGYGGLVQLLAGMWEVACGNTFGATAFSSYGGFWISYAIILTPTWGITSPDGPYHGNVASPIGFFLTGWFIFTTLLLLCTLRSTVTLFLLFFFLDLAFLFLATEQYALDVGNKSLGLVLQKTGGAFGFASAFLAWYNALAGIQDSSNSFFQVPVLHFPWSDKVRERRAHKSDRSQA
;
A
#
# COMPACT_ATOMS: atom_id res chain seq x y z
N MET A 1 52.21 -45.21 -61.35
CA MET A 1 53.61 -44.74 -61.21
C MET A 1 53.64 -43.70 -60.10
N SER A 2 54.44 -43.99 -59.07
CA SER A 2 55.15 -43.09 -58.10
C SER A 2 54.35 -42.00 -57.36
N ALA A 3 54.30 -41.98 -56.01
CA ALA A 3 55.34 -41.54 -55.05
C ALA A 3 55.72 -40.04 -55.25
N GLU A 4 55.83 -39.13 -54.28
CA GLU A 4 56.08 -39.17 -52.82
C GLU A 4 55.96 -37.73 -52.23
N ASN A 5 55.67 -37.59 -50.92
CA ASN A 5 56.13 -36.59 -49.91
C ASN A 5 56.23 -35.05 -50.22
N ALA A 6 56.02 -34.06 -49.32
CA ALA A 6 55.70 -33.98 -47.88
C ALA A 6 55.43 -32.49 -47.47
N SER A 7 54.82 -32.30 -46.28
CA SER A 7 55.10 -31.25 -45.27
C SER A 7 54.62 -29.78 -45.47
N ARG A 8 53.58 -29.35 -44.72
CA ARG A 8 53.60 -28.42 -43.55
C ARG A 8 52.19 -27.88 -43.23
N ALA A 9 51.80 -27.88 -41.95
CA ALA A 9 50.64 -27.18 -41.39
C ALA A 9 51.09 -25.86 -40.70
N PRO A 10 50.25 -25.06 -40.01
CA PRO A 10 48.78 -24.96 -39.95
C PRO A 10 48.23 -23.50 -40.00
N SER A 11 46.92 -23.31 -40.23
CA SER A 11 46.00 -22.47 -39.41
C SER A 11 44.65 -22.27 -40.12
N LEU A 12 43.56 -22.39 -39.35
CA LEU A 12 42.17 -22.32 -39.80
C LEU A 12 41.58 -20.95 -39.44
N GLU A 13 41.16 -20.19 -40.45
CA GLU A 13 40.27 -19.05 -40.32
C GLU A 13 39.16 -19.24 -41.37
N LYS A 14 37.90 -19.21 -40.95
CA LYS A 14 36.75 -19.46 -41.85
C LYS A 14 35.78 -18.28 -41.76
N GLU A 15 35.84 -17.43 -42.78
CA GLU A 15 34.86 -16.37 -43.04
C GLU A 15 33.55 -16.95 -43.60
N LEU A 16 32.44 -16.29 -43.25
CA LEU A 16 31.08 -16.53 -43.73
C LEU A 16 30.90 -16.10 -45.19
N PRO A 17 29.91 -16.66 -45.91
CA PRO A 17 29.14 -15.81 -46.82
C PRO A 17 27.63 -15.95 -46.73
N SER A 18 27.00 -14.88 -47.20
CA SER A 18 25.60 -14.47 -47.20
C SER A 18 24.74 -15.09 -48.30
N GLY A 19 23.41 -15.07 -48.09
CA GLY A 19 22.42 -15.17 -49.18
C GLY A 19 21.21 -16.06 -48.86
N ALA A 20 20.08 -15.46 -48.46
CA ALA A 20 18.79 -16.15 -48.31
C ALA A 20 18.03 -16.26 -49.65
N PRO A 21 17.03 -17.16 -49.75
CA PRO A 21 15.66 -16.62 -49.90
C PRO A 21 14.52 -17.38 -49.18
N ALA A 22 13.41 -16.65 -49.10
CA ALA A 22 12.03 -16.85 -48.62
C ALA A 22 11.38 -18.26 -48.49
N GLY A 23 10.73 -18.48 -47.33
CA GLY A 23 9.27 -18.67 -47.19
C GLY A 23 8.65 -20.08 -47.27
N ALA A 24 8.17 -20.62 -46.12
CA ALA A 24 6.85 -21.28 -45.92
C ALA A 24 6.72 -22.00 -44.55
N GLY A 25 5.63 -21.73 -43.79
CA GLY A 25 4.87 -22.77 -43.07
C GLY A 25 5.13 -23.10 -41.57
N ALA A 26 4.34 -22.47 -40.69
CA ALA A 26 3.55 -23.02 -39.55
C ALA A 26 4.16 -23.88 -38.41
N GLY A 27 3.98 -23.40 -37.17
CA GLY A 27 3.79 -24.21 -35.93
C GLY A 27 4.43 -23.62 -34.65
N PRO A 28 3.70 -23.31 -33.55
CA PRO A 28 4.30 -22.82 -32.31
C PRO A 28 4.73 -23.97 -31.40
N ILE A 29 6.04 -24.12 -31.15
CA ILE A 29 6.58 -25.02 -30.12
C ILE A 29 6.80 -24.21 -28.84
N HIS A 30 5.97 -24.44 -27.82
CA HIS A 30 6.22 -23.98 -26.46
C HIS A 30 7.48 -24.65 -25.90
N ARG A 31 8.54 -23.88 -25.67
CA ARG A 31 9.74 -24.31 -24.95
C ARG A 31 9.64 -23.84 -23.50
N HIS A 32 9.49 -24.77 -22.57
CA HIS A 32 9.65 -24.49 -21.14
C HIS A 32 11.12 -24.16 -20.87
N HIS A 33 11.40 -22.91 -20.46
CA HIS A 33 12.72 -22.51 -19.99
C HIS A 33 12.83 -22.79 -18.48
N HIS A 34 13.54 -23.84 -18.11
CA HIS A 34 14.10 -23.97 -16.77
C HIS A 34 15.34 -23.08 -16.69
N HIS A 35 15.41 -22.21 -15.67
CA HIS A 35 16.57 -21.36 -15.46
C HIS A 35 17.69 -22.15 -14.77
N ASP A 36 18.83 -22.25 -15.45
CA ASP A 36 20.08 -22.79 -14.94
C ASP A 36 20.75 -21.76 -14.02
N TYR A 37 21.07 -22.17 -12.79
CA TYR A 37 21.70 -21.34 -11.76
C TYR A 37 23.22 -21.57 -11.64
N SER A 38 23.84 -22.26 -12.60
CA SER A 38 25.26 -22.63 -12.58
C SER A 38 26.26 -21.45 -12.68
N HIS A 39 25.81 -20.22 -12.90
CA HIS A 39 26.67 -19.04 -13.11
C HIS A 39 26.68 -18.01 -11.96
N MET A 40 26.22 -18.36 -10.75
CA MET A 40 26.38 -17.50 -9.58
C MET A 40 27.83 -17.53 -9.07
N SER A 41 28.64 -16.54 -9.49
CA SER A 41 30.01 -16.36 -8.95
C SER A 41 29.98 -16.02 -7.45
N PRO A 42 30.86 -16.61 -6.62
CA PRO A 42 30.88 -16.43 -5.16
C PRO A 42 31.48 -15.08 -4.69
N ALA A 43 31.36 -14.01 -5.49
CA ALA A 43 32.03 -12.73 -5.23
C ALA A 43 31.34 -11.82 -4.19
N PHE A 44 30.33 -12.31 -3.46
CA PHE A 44 29.60 -11.54 -2.44
C PHE A 44 29.70 -12.12 -1.02
N SER A 45 30.70 -12.96 -0.75
CA SER A 45 30.93 -13.55 0.59
C SER A 45 31.77 -12.67 1.55
N GLY A 46 31.99 -11.39 1.24
CA GLY A 46 32.80 -10.51 2.09
C GLY A 46 32.05 -9.25 2.50
N ALA A 47 31.92 -9.02 3.81
CA ALA A 47 31.47 -7.74 4.35
C ALA A 47 32.57 -6.69 4.15
N ASN A 48 32.64 -6.09 2.96
CA ASN A 48 33.45 -4.89 2.70
C ASN A 48 32.52 -3.68 2.59
N ALA A 49 32.82 -2.65 3.40
CA ALA A 49 32.12 -1.38 3.48
C ALA A 49 32.32 -0.51 2.21
N GLY A 50 31.84 -0.99 1.06
CA GLY A 50 32.06 -0.40 -0.26
C GLY A 50 30.80 -0.26 -1.14
N ALA A 51 29.60 -0.47 -0.62
CA ALA A 51 28.35 -0.35 -1.38
C ALA A 51 27.65 1.02 -1.23
N LEU A 52 28.39 2.07 -0.84
CA LEU A 52 27.98 3.47 -0.97
C LEU A 52 28.61 4.11 -2.22
N GLN A 53 28.53 3.42 -3.37
CA GLN A 53 29.00 3.95 -4.65
C GLN A 53 27.80 4.46 -5.48
N PRO A 54 27.57 5.78 -5.55
CA PRO A 54 26.43 6.37 -6.26
C PRO A 54 26.61 6.37 -7.80
N GLY A 55 27.08 5.26 -8.38
CA GLY A 55 27.51 5.25 -9.78
C GLY A 55 27.71 3.87 -10.37
N LEU A 56 26.75 2.95 -10.18
CA LEU A 56 26.37 1.93 -11.17
C LEU A 56 25.10 1.21 -10.67
N TRP A 57 24.01 1.96 -10.49
CA TRP A 57 22.71 1.32 -10.26
C TRP A 57 22.22 0.76 -11.59
N LYS A 58 22.38 -0.55 -11.80
CA LYS A 58 21.59 -1.28 -12.79
C LYS A 58 20.29 -1.68 -12.10
N PRO A 59 19.13 -1.13 -12.51
CA PRO A 59 17.85 -1.63 -12.02
C PRO A 59 17.78 -3.13 -12.31
N TYR A 60 17.62 -3.96 -11.28
CA TYR A 60 17.21 -5.33 -11.48
C TYR A 60 15.77 -5.30 -12.00
N GLU A 61 15.59 -5.37 -13.31
CA GLU A 61 14.28 -5.21 -13.96
C GLU A 61 13.26 -6.29 -13.57
N HIS A 62 13.66 -7.36 -12.88
CA HIS A 62 12.82 -8.55 -12.63
C HIS A 62 12.79 -8.99 -11.15
N ARG A 63 12.77 -8.06 -10.18
CA ARG A 63 12.39 -8.42 -8.80
C ARG A 63 10.89 -8.34 -8.61
N LYS A 64 10.25 -9.49 -8.38
CA LYS A 64 8.87 -9.54 -7.88
C LYS A 64 8.90 -9.26 -6.38
N LEU A 65 8.67 -8.01 -5.99
CA LEU A 65 8.55 -7.61 -4.58
C LEU A 65 7.24 -8.14 -3.99
N ALA A 66 7.24 -8.38 -2.67
CA ALA A 66 6.02 -8.70 -1.95
C ALA A 66 5.07 -7.50 -1.96
N ASN A 67 3.76 -7.75 -1.91
CA ASN A 67 2.75 -6.70 -1.81
C ASN A 67 2.71 -6.13 -0.38
N PRO A 68 3.09 -4.86 -0.15
CA PRO A 68 3.09 -4.28 1.19
C PRO A 68 1.71 -3.74 1.60
N ALA A 69 0.74 -3.64 0.68
CA ALA A 69 -0.58 -3.08 0.95
C ALA A 69 -1.31 -3.72 2.14
N PRO A 70 -1.32 -5.05 2.31
CA PRO A 70 -2.02 -5.66 3.44
C PRO A 70 -1.42 -5.30 4.80
N LEU A 71 -0.11 -5.06 4.86
CA LEU A 71 0.56 -4.61 6.07
C LEU A 71 0.11 -3.18 6.43
N GLY A 72 0.11 -2.28 5.45
CA GLY A 72 -0.35 -0.90 5.62
C GLY A 72 -1.83 -0.82 6.03
N LEU A 73 -2.68 -1.61 5.37
CA LEU A 73 -4.11 -1.70 5.70
C LEU A 73 -4.37 -2.29 7.08
N SER A 74 -3.60 -3.30 7.51
CA SER A 74 -3.74 -3.89 8.84
C SER A 74 -3.29 -2.93 9.96
N ALA A 75 -2.19 -2.19 9.71
CA ALA A 75 -1.69 -1.14 10.60
C ALA A 75 -2.70 -0.01 10.79
N PHE A 76 -3.30 0.44 9.69
CA PHE A 76 -4.39 1.40 9.70
C PHE A 76 -5.61 0.87 10.46
N ALA A 77 -6.06 -0.34 10.13
CA ALA A 77 -7.28 -0.93 10.66
C ALA A 77 -7.22 -1.10 12.18
N LEU A 78 -6.14 -1.66 12.72
CA LEU A 78 -6.02 -1.88 14.16
C LEU A 78 -6.02 -0.56 14.93
N THR A 79 -5.24 0.42 14.47
CA THR A 79 -5.12 1.71 15.14
C THR A 79 -6.45 2.48 15.09
N THR A 80 -7.11 2.47 13.94
CA THR A 80 -8.43 3.09 13.75
C THR A 80 -9.50 2.41 14.61
N PHE A 81 -9.50 1.07 14.69
CA PHE A 81 -10.44 0.31 15.50
C PHE A 81 -10.33 0.69 16.98
N VAL A 82 -9.12 0.76 17.53
CA VAL A 82 -8.92 1.11 18.94
C VAL A 82 -9.33 2.56 19.20
N LEU A 83 -8.93 3.51 18.36
CA LEU A 83 -9.40 4.90 18.49
C LEU A 83 -10.93 5.01 18.40
N SER A 84 -11.55 4.25 17.49
CA SER A 84 -13.00 4.22 17.32
C SER A 84 -13.72 3.66 18.56
N ALA A 85 -13.14 2.65 19.21
CA ALA A 85 -13.67 2.12 20.46
C ALA A 85 -13.64 3.17 21.59
N ILE A 86 -12.55 3.95 21.67
CA ILE A 86 -12.43 5.06 22.62
C ILE A 86 -13.45 6.17 22.29
N ASN A 87 -13.55 6.59 21.03
CA ASN A 87 -14.52 7.61 20.59
C ASN A 87 -15.97 7.20 20.84
N MET A 88 -16.27 5.89 20.75
CA MET A 88 -17.59 5.34 21.08
C MET A 88 -17.85 5.19 22.58
N HIS A 89 -16.85 5.46 23.43
CA HIS A 89 -16.87 5.21 24.86
C HIS A 89 -17.19 3.74 25.17
N ALA A 90 -16.68 2.82 24.35
CA ALA A 90 -16.92 1.40 24.51
C ALA A 90 -16.45 0.96 25.90
N ARG A 91 -17.31 0.21 26.62
CA ARG A 91 -17.03 -0.23 28.00
C ARG A 91 -16.79 0.92 29.00
N GLY A 92 -17.23 2.14 28.68
CA GLY A 92 -17.03 3.33 29.53
C GLY A 92 -15.63 3.93 29.44
N VAL A 93 -14.79 3.49 28.50
CA VAL A 93 -13.43 4.02 28.31
C VAL A 93 -13.46 5.16 27.29
N SER A 94 -13.13 6.38 27.73
CA SER A 94 -13.09 7.57 26.88
C SER A 94 -11.70 8.19 26.72
N GLN A 95 -10.70 7.68 27.46
CA GLN A 95 -9.36 8.25 27.46
C GLN A 95 -8.49 7.63 26.36
N PRO A 96 -7.89 8.43 25.45
CA PRO A 96 -7.21 7.92 24.27
C PRO A 96 -5.76 7.49 24.53
N ASN A 97 -5.29 7.43 25.79
CA ASN A 97 -3.87 7.17 26.12
C ASN A 97 -3.34 5.87 25.50
N ILE A 98 -4.18 4.82 25.39
CA ILE A 98 -3.79 3.55 24.78
C ILE A 98 -3.54 3.68 23.26
N VAL A 99 -4.14 4.66 22.60
CA VAL A 99 -3.96 4.92 21.17
C VAL A 99 -2.54 5.39 20.88
N VAL A 100 -1.88 6.08 21.80
CA VAL A 100 -0.52 6.62 21.60
C VAL A 100 0.48 5.52 21.26
N SER A 101 0.45 4.38 21.96
CA SER A 101 1.43 3.31 21.77
C SER A 101 1.30 2.65 20.40
N ILE A 102 0.07 2.32 20.00
CA ILE A 102 -0.23 1.70 18.70
C ILE A 102 -0.12 2.70 17.54
N ALA A 103 -0.37 3.98 17.77
CA ALA A 103 -0.20 5.04 16.79
C ALA A 103 1.29 5.31 16.51
N PHE A 104 2.18 5.24 17.49
CA PHE A 104 3.62 5.26 17.19
C PHE A 104 4.11 3.95 16.57
N GLY A 105 3.78 2.81 17.19
CA GLY A 105 4.39 1.53 16.84
C GLY A 105 3.87 0.93 15.54
N TYR A 106 2.56 0.98 15.29
CA TYR A 106 1.93 0.23 14.20
C TYR A 106 1.28 1.14 13.17
N GLY A 107 0.22 1.86 13.55
CA GLY A 107 -0.47 2.82 12.67
C GLY A 107 0.46 3.90 12.13
N GLY A 108 1.49 4.27 12.88
CA GLY A 108 2.50 5.23 12.46
C GLY A 108 3.66 4.59 11.73
N LEU A 109 4.59 4.01 12.49
CA LEU A 109 5.85 3.51 11.96
C LEU A 109 5.66 2.40 10.92
N VAL A 110 4.96 1.32 11.25
CA VAL A 110 4.81 0.18 10.32
C VAL A 110 4.00 0.57 9.10
N GLN A 111 2.96 1.39 9.25
CA GLN A 111 2.19 1.88 8.12
C GLN A 111 3.03 2.78 7.19
N LEU A 112 3.86 3.67 7.76
CA LEU A 112 4.80 4.49 7.00
C LEU A 112 5.79 3.63 6.21
N LEU A 113 6.36 2.60 6.86
CA LEU A 113 7.26 1.65 6.21
C LEU A 113 6.57 0.88 5.08
N ALA A 114 5.32 0.46 5.25
CA ALA A 114 4.54 -0.17 4.18
C ALA A 114 4.39 0.78 2.98
N GLY A 115 4.12 2.06 3.21
CA GLY A 115 4.07 3.06 2.14
C GLY A 115 5.41 3.29 1.44
N MET A 116 6.53 3.25 2.15
CA MET A 116 7.86 3.31 1.53
C MET A 116 8.13 2.09 0.62
N TRP A 117 7.64 0.91 1.00
CA TRP A 117 7.71 -0.28 0.16
C TRP A 117 6.77 -0.23 -1.05
N GLU A 118 5.63 0.47 -0.96
CA GLU A 118 4.78 0.72 -2.14
C GLU A 118 5.49 1.58 -3.20
N VAL A 119 6.36 2.52 -2.79
CA VAL A 119 7.22 3.27 -3.73
C VAL A 119 8.11 2.30 -4.50
N ALA A 120 8.74 1.35 -3.80
CA ALA A 120 9.58 0.32 -4.42
C ALA A 120 8.78 -0.61 -5.36
N CYS A 121 7.48 -0.81 -5.10
CA CYS A 121 6.58 -1.59 -5.93
C CYS A 121 5.96 -0.77 -7.10
N GLY A 122 6.24 0.53 -7.20
CA GLY A 122 5.69 1.40 -8.24
C GLY A 122 4.21 1.78 -8.05
N ASN A 123 3.66 1.62 -6.84
CA ASN A 123 2.27 1.93 -6.52
C ASN A 123 2.16 3.30 -5.86
N THR A 124 1.99 4.35 -6.66
CA THR A 124 1.89 5.74 -6.16
C THR A 124 0.72 5.92 -5.19
N PHE A 125 -0.44 5.33 -5.48
CA PHE A 125 -1.61 5.46 -4.61
C PHE A 125 -1.34 4.88 -3.22
N GLY A 126 -0.84 3.65 -3.16
CA GLY A 126 -0.51 2.98 -1.89
C GLY A 126 0.59 3.72 -1.13
N ALA A 127 1.63 4.16 -1.84
CA ALA A 127 2.73 4.93 -1.26
C ALA A 127 2.24 6.21 -0.58
N THR A 128 1.46 7.03 -1.32
CA THR A 128 0.90 8.26 -0.78
C THR A 128 -0.05 7.97 0.38
N ALA A 129 -0.98 7.03 0.22
CA ALA A 129 -1.98 6.74 1.25
C ALA A 129 -1.33 6.23 2.55
N PHE A 130 -0.51 5.17 2.49
CA PHE A 130 0.04 4.56 3.70
C PHE A 130 1.08 5.45 4.38
N SER A 131 1.93 6.14 3.63
CA SER A 131 2.90 7.05 4.24
C SER A 131 2.24 8.28 4.85
N SER A 132 1.23 8.85 4.21
CA SER A 132 0.48 9.97 4.79
C SER A 132 -0.28 9.56 6.05
N TYR A 133 -1.02 8.46 6.05
CA TYR A 133 -1.72 8.01 7.26
C TYR A 133 -0.76 7.51 8.36
N GLY A 134 0.41 6.97 7.99
CA GLY A 134 1.50 6.74 8.95
C GLY A 134 1.96 8.04 9.62
N GLY A 135 2.16 9.08 8.81
CA GLY A 135 2.43 10.43 9.30
C GLY A 135 1.32 10.98 10.20
N PHE A 136 0.05 10.82 9.80
CA PHE A 136 -1.11 11.19 10.61
C PHE A 136 -1.03 10.58 12.02
N TRP A 137 -0.84 9.27 12.11
CA TRP A 137 -0.81 8.58 13.40
C TRP A 137 0.36 9.02 14.27
N ILE A 138 1.54 9.22 13.69
CA ILE A 138 2.71 9.75 14.42
C ILE A 138 2.41 11.17 14.92
N SER A 139 1.91 12.06 14.07
CA SER A 139 1.55 13.43 14.45
C SER A 139 0.46 13.46 15.52
N TYR A 140 -0.56 12.61 15.41
CA TYR A 140 -1.64 12.53 16.38
C TYR A 140 -1.15 11.99 17.74
N ALA A 141 -0.25 11.00 17.73
CA ALA A 141 0.38 10.50 18.96
C ALA A 141 1.25 11.56 19.65
N ILE A 142 1.95 12.41 18.88
CA ILE A 142 2.70 13.56 19.42
C ILE A 142 1.75 14.56 20.08
N ILE A 143 0.63 14.91 19.44
CA ILE A 143 -0.40 15.81 19.99
C ILE A 143 -0.92 15.28 21.34
N LEU A 144 -1.20 13.97 21.43
CA LEU A 144 -1.77 13.35 22.64
C LEU A 144 -0.75 13.06 23.74
N THR A 145 0.55 13.05 23.44
CA THR A 145 1.57 12.68 24.42
C THR A 145 1.88 13.88 25.34
N PRO A 146 1.59 13.78 26.66
CA PRO A 146 1.68 14.93 27.57
C PRO A 146 3.07 15.57 27.66
N THR A 147 4.13 14.78 27.49
CA THR A 147 5.52 15.25 27.57
C THR A 147 5.87 16.33 26.54
N TRP A 148 5.19 16.35 25.38
CA TRP A 148 5.39 17.41 24.37
C TRP A 148 4.62 18.69 24.70
N GLY A 149 3.67 18.64 25.63
CA GLY A 149 2.96 19.82 26.16
C GLY A 149 2.07 20.56 25.16
N ILE A 150 1.86 20.05 23.95
CA ILE A 150 1.12 20.76 22.87
C ILE A 150 -0.28 21.15 23.32
N THR A 151 -1.01 20.22 23.93
CA THR A 151 -2.40 20.44 24.38
C THR A 151 -2.51 20.73 25.88
N SER A 152 -1.39 20.98 26.56
CA SER A 152 -1.37 21.25 28.00
C SER A 152 -2.09 22.58 28.32
N PRO A 153 -2.74 22.71 29.49
CA PRO A 153 -3.24 24.00 29.98
C PRO A 153 -2.17 25.08 30.04
N ASP A 154 -0.92 24.71 30.37
CA ASP A 154 0.24 25.62 30.41
C ASP A 154 1.01 25.65 29.07
N GLY A 155 0.47 24.98 28.04
CA GLY A 155 1.07 24.86 26.72
C GLY A 155 0.82 26.07 25.80
N PRO A 156 1.27 25.99 24.54
CA PRO A 156 1.17 27.10 23.57
C PRO A 156 -0.26 27.59 23.31
N TYR A 157 -1.24 26.71 23.46
CA TYR A 157 -2.65 27.02 23.24
C TYR A 157 -3.40 27.39 24.53
N HIS A 158 -2.73 27.44 25.69
CA HIS A 158 -3.33 27.74 26.98
C HIS A 158 -4.59 26.90 27.29
N GLY A 159 -4.60 25.63 26.89
CA GLY A 159 -5.75 24.73 26.99
C GLY A 159 -6.86 24.92 25.93
N ASN A 160 -6.82 25.98 25.10
CA ASN A 160 -7.78 26.18 24.01
C ASN A 160 -7.32 25.47 22.71
N VAL A 161 -7.55 24.16 22.68
CA VAL A 161 -7.01 23.27 21.65
C VAL A 161 -8.05 22.80 20.63
N ALA A 162 -9.33 23.05 20.89
CA ALA A 162 -10.44 22.51 20.11
C ALA A 162 -10.35 22.94 18.64
N SER A 163 -10.39 24.24 18.35
CA SER A 163 -10.26 24.75 16.97
C SER A 163 -8.97 24.30 16.25
N PRO A 164 -7.77 24.39 16.86
CA PRO A 164 -6.54 23.86 16.25
C PRO A 164 -6.61 22.38 15.86
N ILE A 165 -7.14 21.51 16.74
CA ILE A 165 -7.31 20.08 16.44
C ILE A 165 -8.38 19.90 15.36
N GLY A 166 -9.45 20.70 15.37
CA GLY A 166 -10.45 20.74 14.31
C GLY A 166 -9.86 21.06 12.94
N PHE A 167 -8.97 22.06 12.85
CA PHE A 167 -8.27 22.41 11.61
C PHE A 167 -7.36 21.27 11.13
N PHE A 168 -6.62 20.64 12.05
CA PHE A 168 -5.81 19.47 11.74
C PHE A 168 -6.65 18.35 11.12
N LEU A 169 -7.77 17.98 11.75
CA LEU A 169 -8.68 16.93 11.24
C LEU A 169 -9.38 17.34 9.93
N THR A 170 -9.68 18.63 9.75
CA THR A 170 -10.27 19.15 8.50
C THR A 170 -9.29 19.02 7.32
N GLY A 171 -8.00 19.24 7.56
CA GLY A 171 -6.97 18.98 6.54
C GLY A 171 -6.93 17.50 6.13
N TRP A 172 -7.06 16.59 7.09
CA TRP A 172 -7.13 15.15 6.82
C TRP A 172 -8.41 14.72 6.12
N PHE A 173 -9.54 15.37 6.41
CA PHE A 173 -10.78 15.21 5.64
C PHE A 173 -10.55 15.59 4.18
N ILE A 174 -10.02 16.78 3.89
CA ILE A 174 -9.76 17.23 2.50
C ILE A 174 -8.83 16.25 1.78
N PHE A 175 -7.74 15.84 2.42
CA PHE A 175 -6.81 14.86 1.85
C PHE A 175 -7.48 13.51 1.56
N THR A 176 -8.29 13.03 2.50
CA THR A 176 -9.02 11.76 2.35
C THR A 176 -10.06 11.85 1.22
N THR A 177 -10.74 12.99 1.07
CA THR A 177 -11.67 13.24 -0.04
C THR A 177 -10.94 13.14 -1.40
N LEU A 178 -9.73 13.69 -1.50
CA LEU A 178 -8.93 13.57 -2.74
C LEU A 178 -8.57 12.11 -3.03
N LEU A 179 -8.15 11.34 -2.02
CA LEU A 179 -7.87 9.91 -2.19
C LEU A 179 -9.14 9.10 -2.51
N LEU A 180 -10.29 9.45 -1.92
CA LEU A 180 -11.57 8.84 -2.20
C LEU A 180 -11.92 8.93 -3.69
N LEU A 181 -11.73 10.09 -4.31
CA LEU A 181 -11.96 10.26 -5.76
C LEU A 181 -11.05 9.35 -6.59
N CYS A 182 -9.81 9.12 -6.17
CA CYS A 182 -8.88 8.20 -6.81
C CYS A 182 -9.31 6.72 -6.70
N THR A 183 -10.18 6.36 -5.75
CA THR A 183 -10.65 4.97 -5.57
C THR A 183 -11.84 4.57 -6.46
N LEU A 184 -12.47 5.52 -7.17
CA LEU A 184 -13.67 5.27 -8.00
C LEU A 184 -13.45 4.29 -9.17
N ARG A 185 -12.20 4.04 -9.56
CA ARG A 185 -11.83 3.02 -10.56
C ARG A 185 -11.34 1.71 -9.95
N SER A 186 -11.23 1.63 -8.63
CA SER A 186 -10.72 0.47 -7.91
C SER A 186 -11.85 -0.51 -7.53
N THR A 187 -11.74 -1.13 -6.35
CA THR A 187 -12.73 -2.03 -5.77
C THR A 187 -13.76 -1.25 -4.97
N VAL A 188 -14.99 -1.77 -4.89
CA VAL A 188 -16.06 -1.17 -4.08
C VAL A 188 -15.65 -1.12 -2.62
N THR A 189 -14.99 -2.16 -2.11
CA THR A 189 -14.53 -2.21 -0.71
C THR A 189 -13.46 -1.16 -0.41
N LEU A 190 -12.53 -0.90 -1.33
CA LEU A 190 -11.52 0.15 -1.14
C LEU A 190 -12.19 1.54 -1.16
N PHE A 191 -13.14 1.76 -2.06
CA PHE A 191 -13.92 3.00 -2.07
C PHE A 191 -14.69 3.19 -0.76
N LEU A 192 -15.39 2.17 -0.27
CA LEU A 192 -16.14 2.25 0.99
C LEU A 192 -15.23 2.50 2.20
N LEU A 193 -14.03 1.91 2.23
CA LEU A 193 -13.04 2.16 3.28
C LEU A 193 -12.75 3.67 3.38
N PHE A 194 -12.37 4.28 2.25
CA PHE A 194 -12.06 5.70 2.18
C PHE A 194 -13.29 6.58 2.42
N PHE A 195 -14.47 6.18 1.95
CA PHE A 195 -15.70 6.92 2.14
C PHE A 195 -16.08 7.02 3.63
N PHE A 196 -16.02 5.91 4.36
CA PHE A 196 -16.30 5.95 5.79
C PHE A 196 -15.17 6.61 6.58
N LEU A 197 -13.92 6.51 6.13
CA LEU A 197 -12.82 7.26 6.74
C LEU A 197 -12.99 8.77 6.58
N ASP A 198 -13.40 9.21 5.39
CA ASP A 198 -13.68 10.61 5.06
C ASP A 198 -14.76 11.19 5.99
N LEU A 199 -15.87 10.46 6.14
CA LEU A 199 -16.93 10.81 7.09
C LEU A 199 -16.42 10.81 8.54
N ALA A 200 -15.59 9.85 8.94
CA ALA A 200 -15.02 9.82 10.29
C ALA A 200 -14.21 11.09 10.58
N PHE A 201 -13.34 11.52 9.65
CA PHE A 201 -12.59 12.77 9.80
C PHE A 201 -13.52 14.00 9.85
N LEU A 202 -14.55 14.04 9.02
CA LEU A 202 -15.53 15.14 9.03
C LEU A 202 -16.25 15.26 10.38
N PHE A 203 -16.72 14.14 10.94
CA PHE A 203 -17.42 14.14 12.23
C PHE A 203 -16.48 14.45 13.40
N LEU A 204 -15.24 13.97 13.38
CA LEU A 204 -14.25 14.31 14.42
C LEU A 204 -13.79 15.77 14.30
N ALA A 205 -13.68 16.33 13.10
CA ALA A 205 -13.37 17.75 12.95
C ALA A 205 -14.51 18.64 13.48
N THR A 206 -15.76 18.31 13.12
CA THR A 206 -16.94 19.05 13.57
C THR A 206 -17.22 18.89 15.06
N GLU A 207 -16.86 17.75 15.66
CA GLU A 207 -16.84 17.56 17.11
C GLU A 207 -15.98 18.62 17.79
N GLN A 208 -14.75 18.85 17.31
CA GLN A 208 -13.87 19.84 17.89
C GLN A 208 -14.44 21.26 17.78
N TYR A 209 -15.04 21.62 16.64
CA TYR A 209 -15.72 22.92 16.51
C TYR A 209 -16.94 23.04 17.44
N ALA A 210 -17.68 21.96 17.67
CA ALA A 210 -18.79 21.95 18.62
C ALA A 210 -18.31 22.14 20.07
N LEU A 211 -17.16 21.57 20.42
CA LEU A 211 -16.53 21.76 21.74
C LEU A 211 -16.04 23.20 21.94
N ASP A 212 -15.47 23.81 20.90
CA ASP A 212 -14.99 25.20 20.91
C ASP A 212 -16.11 26.20 21.22
N VAL A 213 -17.28 26.03 20.59
CA VAL A 213 -18.48 26.85 20.88
C VAL A 213 -19.20 26.46 22.18
N GLY A 214 -18.64 25.53 22.96
CA GLY A 214 -19.16 25.11 24.27
C GLY A 214 -20.30 24.08 24.23
N ASN A 215 -20.66 23.56 23.05
CA ASN A 215 -21.75 22.58 22.91
C ASN A 215 -21.25 21.14 23.12
N LYS A 216 -20.99 20.79 24.37
CA LYS A 216 -20.47 19.46 24.78
C LYS A 216 -21.40 18.30 24.42
N SER A 217 -22.72 18.52 24.45
CA SER A 217 -23.70 17.49 24.11
C SER A 217 -23.60 17.11 22.64
N LEU A 218 -23.54 18.12 21.75
CA LEU A 218 -23.35 17.88 20.32
C LEU A 218 -21.96 17.29 20.04
N GLY A 219 -20.91 17.81 20.69
CA GLY A 219 -19.55 17.27 20.60
C GLY A 219 -19.53 15.77 20.87
N LEU A 220 -20.15 15.30 21.96
CA LEU A 220 -20.21 13.87 22.28
C LEU A 220 -20.93 13.03 21.21
N VAL A 221 -22.03 13.56 20.63
CA VAL A 221 -22.76 12.87 19.56
C VAL A 221 -21.89 12.76 18.30
N LEU A 222 -21.20 13.84 17.93
CA LEU A 222 -20.30 13.88 16.78
C LEU A 222 -19.10 12.96 16.98
N GLN A 223 -18.50 12.94 18.18
CA GLN A 223 -17.39 12.04 18.52
C GLN A 223 -17.78 10.57 18.32
N LYS A 224 -18.93 10.16 18.86
CA LYS A 224 -19.45 8.81 18.71
C LYS A 224 -19.78 8.49 17.25
N THR A 225 -20.38 9.43 16.53
CA THR A 225 -20.68 9.26 15.10
C THR A 225 -19.40 9.04 14.30
N GLY A 226 -18.36 9.85 14.54
CA GLY A 226 -17.03 9.66 13.95
C GLY A 226 -16.41 8.30 14.31
N GLY A 227 -16.55 7.87 15.56
CA GLY A 227 -16.12 6.53 16.00
C GLY A 227 -16.86 5.39 15.28
N ALA A 228 -18.17 5.49 15.06
CA ALA A 228 -18.94 4.48 14.33
C ALA A 228 -18.48 4.35 12.87
N PHE A 229 -18.23 5.48 12.19
CA PHE A 229 -17.65 5.49 10.84
C PHE A 229 -16.21 4.97 10.82
N GLY A 230 -15.41 5.29 11.84
CA GLY A 230 -14.08 4.74 12.02
C GLY A 230 -14.08 3.21 12.17
N PHE A 231 -15.05 2.63 12.88
CA PHE A 231 -15.22 1.17 12.94
C PHE A 231 -15.51 0.57 11.56
N ALA A 232 -16.47 1.16 10.82
CA ALA A 232 -16.80 0.67 9.48
C ALA A 232 -15.56 0.70 8.56
N SER A 233 -14.78 1.79 8.60
CA SER A 233 -13.53 1.90 7.85
C SER A 233 -12.50 0.85 8.27
N ALA A 234 -12.30 0.62 9.58
CA ALA A 234 -11.36 -0.36 10.10
C ALA A 234 -11.68 -1.79 9.63
N PHE A 235 -12.95 -2.21 9.70
CA PHE A 235 -13.35 -3.54 9.23
C PHE A 235 -13.17 -3.70 7.72
N LEU A 236 -13.48 -2.67 6.94
CA LEU A 236 -13.23 -2.68 5.50
C LEU A 236 -11.73 -2.70 5.16
N ALA A 237 -10.90 -2.04 5.96
CA ALA A 237 -9.45 -2.09 5.82
C ALA A 237 -8.92 -3.51 6.07
N TRP A 238 -9.36 -4.19 7.13
CA TRP A 238 -9.03 -5.61 7.33
C TRP A 238 -9.58 -6.52 6.25
N TYR A 239 -10.77 -6.24 5.70
CA TYR A 239 -11.27 -6.99 4.55
C TYR A 239 -10.35 -6.85 3.33
N ASN A 240 -9.95 -5.62 2.99
CA ASN A 240 -9.02 -5.37 1.89
C ASN A 240 -7.64 -6.01 2.17
N ALA A 241 -7.18 -5.99 3.42
CA ALA A 241 -5.93 -6.66 3.82
C ALA A 241 -6.04 -8.18 3.63
N LEU A 242 -7.13 -8.80 4.08
CA LEU A 242 -7.39 -10.22 3.89
C LEU A 242 -7.42 -10.59 2.41
N ALA A 243 -8.11 -9.81 1.59
CA ALA A 243 -8.15 -10.00 0.13
C ALA A 243 -6.75 -9.91 -0.52
N GLY A 244 -5.84 -9.11 0.06
CA GLY A 244 -4.46 -8.99 -0.43
C GLY A 244 -3.46 -10.00 0.15
N ILE A 245 -3.80 -10.67 1.27
CA ILE A 245 -2.99 -11.74 1.87
C ILE A 245 -3.33 -13.10 1.26
N GLN A 246 -4.60 -13.34 0.95
CA GLN A 246 -5.08 -14.64 0.47
C GLN A 246 -4.53 -14.97 -0.92
N ASP A 247 -4.00 -16.19 -1.05
CA ASP A 247 -3.61 -16.81 -2.32
C ASP A 247 -3.92 -18.33 -2.26
N SER A 248 -3.81 -19.03 -3.39
CA SER A 248 -4.09 -20.47 -3.47
C SER A 248 -3.17 -21.34 -2.61
N SER A 249 -2.06 -20.79 -2.11
CA SER A 249 -1.11 -21.47 -1.24
C SER A 249 -1.46 -21.40 0.25
N ASN A 250 -2.24 -20.40 0.69
CA ASN A 250 -2.46 -20.13 2.12
C ASN A 250 -3.93 -20.09 2.54
N SER A 251 -4.88 -20.23 1.61
CA SER A 251 -6.30 -20.18 1.91
C SER A 251 -7.12 -21.18 1.09
N PHE A 252 -8.08 -21.84 1.76
CA PHE A 252 -9.05 -22.74 1.11
C PHE A 252 -10.14 -21.99 0.32
N PHE A 253 -10.29 -20.69 0.54
CA PHE A 253 -11.25 -19.83 -0.15
C PHE A 253 -10.65 -18.44 -0.38
N GLN A 254 -11.18 -17.69 -1.34
CA GLN A 254 -10.81 -16.30 -1.60
C GLN A 254 -12.02 -15.41 -1.35
N VAL A 255 -11.83 -14.34 -0.58
CA VAL A 255 -12.91 -13.37 -0.36
C VAL A 255 -13.26 -12.64 -1.67
N PRO A 256 -14.54 -12.36 -1.91
CA PRO A 256 -14.96 -11.75 -3.17
C PRO A 256 -14.51 -10.28 -3.24
N VAL A 257 -13.80 -9.92 -4.32
CA VAL A 257 -13.46 -8.53 -4.59
C VAL A 257 -14.51 -7.95 -5.53
N LEU A 258 -15.40 -7.11 -4.99
CA LEU A 258 -16.42 -6.42 -5.78
C LEU A 258 -15.80 -5.25 -6.53
N HIS A 259 -16.13 -5.14 -7.81
CA HIS A 259 -15.65 -4.09 -8.71
C HIS A 259 -16.81 -3.26 -9.22
N PHE A 260 -16.57 -1.97 -9.46
CA PHE A 260 -17.57 -1.11 -10.07
C PHE A 260 -17.94 -1.57 -11.49
N PRO A 261 -19.19 -1.35 -11.95
CA PRO A 261 -19.65 -1.74 -13.28
C PRO A 261 -18.82 -1.18 -14.44
N TRP A 262 -18.17 -0.03 -14.22
CA TRP A 262 -17.33 0.67 -15.20
C TRP A 262 -15.83 0.36 -15.06
N SER A 263 -15.41 -0.53 -14.15
CA SER A 263 -14.00 -0.87 -13.99
C SER A 263 -13.49 -1.74 -15.14
N ASP A 264 -12.20 -1.62 -15.46
CA ASP A 264 -11.59 -2.34 -16.59
C ASP A 264 -11.69 -3.86 -16.42
N LYS A 265 -11.51 -4.38 -15.19
CA LYS A 265 -11.70 -5.80 -14.87
C LYS A 265 -13.10 -6.33 -15.18
N VAL A 266 -14.15 -5.51 -15.01
CA VAL A 266 -15.52 -5.91 -15.35
C VAL A 266 -15.72 -5.88 -16.87
N ARG A 267 -15.12 -4.90 -17.57
CA ARG A 267 -15.16 -4.81 -19.03
C ARG A 267 -14.45 -6.02 -19.67
N GLU A 268 -13.29 -6.41 -19.15
CA GLU A 268 -12.55 -7.62 -19.56
C GLU A 268 -13.39 -8.89 -19.35
N ARG A 269 -14.00 -9.06 -18.17
CA ARG A 269 -14.87 -10.22 -17.90
C ARG A 269 -16.08 -10.28 -18.83
N ARG A 270 -16.64 -9.13 -19.23
CA ARG A 270 -17.76 -9.07 -20.19
C ARG A 270 -17.31 -9.44 -21.60
N ALA A 271 -16.15 -8.93 -22.04
CA ALA A 271 -15.58 -9.27 -23.34
C ALA A 271 -15.28 -10.78 -23.46
N HIS A 272 -14.68 -11.40 -22.44
CA HIS A 272 -14.46 -12.85 -22.44
C HIS A 272 -15.75 -13.68 -22.45
N LYS A 273 -16.84 -13.16 -21.87
CA LYS A 273 -18.15 -13.83 -21.93
C LYS A 273 -18.80 -13.73 -23.31
N SER A 274 -18.67 -12.59 -23.99
CA SER A 274 -19.16 -12.46 -25.36
C SER A 274 -18.42 -13.39 -26.32
N ASP A 275 -17.09 -13.49 -26.20
CA ASP A 275 -16.28 -14.37 -27.05
C ASP A 275 -16.66 -15.85 -26.86
N ARG A 276 -16.90 -16.27 -25.61
CA ARG A 276 -17.36 -17.64 -25.30
C ARG A 276 -18.80 -17.95 -25.75
N SER A 277 -19.63 -16.93 -25.92
CA SER A 277 -21.00 -17.12 -26.43
C SER A 277 -21.07 -17.18 -27.95
N GLN A 278 -19.99 -16.78 -28.63
CA GLN A 278 -19.87 -16.77 -30.09
C GLN A 278 -19.04 -17.95 -30.63
N ALA A 279 -18.36 -18.71 -29.75
CA ALA A 279 -17.61 -19.92 -30.04
C ALA A 279 -18.43 -21.17 -29.70
#